data_AF-A0A9P1MSG2-F1
#
_entry.id   AF-A0A9P1MSG2-F1
#
_cell.length_a   1.000
_cell.length_b   1.000
_cell.length_c   1.000
_cell.angle_alpha   90.00
_cell.angle_beta   90.00
_cell.angle_gamma   90.00
#
_symmetry.space_group_name_H-M   'P 1'
#
loop_
_entity.id
_entity.type
_entity.pdbx_description
1 polymer ?
#
loop_
_entity_poly.entity_id
_entity_poly.type
_entity_poly.pdbx_seq_one_letter_code
_entity_poly.pdbx_strand_id
1 'polypeptide(L)'
;MKSQTLFTLLAFVVFSAQETTLPPIVRNASWECGADDISKSFSEFEIHSSCPELRDEINSCCLNHDKCYDDKKGQEYCDDIFCNCMDVRTRPSKECHKTASPTFCHAVRLFGHSAYEQGK
;
A
#
# COMPACT_ATOMS: atom_id res chain seq x y z
N MET A 1 8.39 -9.31 56.82
CA MET A 1 6.92 -9.19 56.91
C MET A 1 6.52 -7.74 56.67
N LYS A 2 5.66 -7.51 55.65
CA LYS A 2 4.88 -6.29 55.34
C LYS A 2 5.72 -5.08 54.89
N SER A 3 5.38 -4.31 53.86
CA SER A 3 4.13 -4.14 53.13
C SER A 3 4.42 -3.65 51.72
N GLN A 4 3.68 -4.18 50.75
CA GLN A 4 3.60 -3.66 49.39
C GLN A 4 3.09 -2.21 49.42
N THR A 5 3.67 -1.33 48.62
CA THR A 5 3.03 -0.09 48.19
C THR A 5 2.91 -0.14 46.68
N LEU A 6 1.65 -0.15 46.27
CA LEU A 6 1.09 -0.30 44.94
C LEU A 6 1.50 0.91 44.09
N PHE A 7 2.38 0.72 43.10
CA PHE A 7 2.60 1.73 42.06
C PHE A 7 1.64 1.48 40.90
N THR A 8 0.97 2.57 40.56
CA THR A 8 -0.21 2.73 39.73
C THR A 8 0.00 2.38 38.26
N LEU A 9 -1.05 1.83 37.66
CA LEU A 9 -1.27 1.70 36.21
C LEU A 9 -0.99 3.01 35.48
N LEU A 10 0.01 3.05 34.59
CA LEU A 10 0.11 4.02 33.50
C LEU A 10 0.67 3.33 32.25
N ALA A 11 -0.26 2.88 31.40
CA ALA A 11 -0.19 2.99 29.95
C ALA A 11 1.15 2.66 29.26
N PHE A 12 1.42 1.37 29.03
CA PHE A 12 2.10 0.97 27.79
C PHE A 12 1.07 0.98 26.66
N VAL A 13 0.56 2.17 26.30
CA VAL A 13 0.26 2.38 24.87
C VAL A 13 1.63 2.45 24.22
N VAL A 14 2.16 1.29 23.81
CA VAL A 14 3.04 1.26 22.66
C VAL A 14 2.14 1.61 21.49
N PHE A 15 1.80 2.88 21.38
CA PHE A 15 1.33 3.45 20.13
C PHE A 15 2.57 3.37 19.24
N SER A 16 2.76 2.24 18.56
CA SER A 16 3.57 2.26 17.35
C SER A 16 2.87 3.28 16.47
N ALA A 17 3.36 4.52 16.50
CA ALA A 17 3.19 5.44 15.41
C ALA A 17 3.85 4.75 14.23
N GLN A 18 3.10 3.88 13.55
CA GLN A 18 3.43 3.56 12.19
C GLN A 18 3.11 4.84 11.44
N GLU A 19 4.12 5.70 11.37
CA GLU A 19 4.01 6.98 10.70
C GLU A 19 3.38 6.73 9.34
N THR A 20 2.36 7.51 9.02
CA THR A 20 1.72 7.59 7.71
C THR A 20 2.66 8.20 6.66
N THR A 21 3.96 7.86 6.72
CA THR A 21 4.94 8.29 5.75
C THR A 21 4.75 7.49 4.47
N LEU A 22 4.56 8.21 3.37
CA LEU A 22 4.48 7.60 2.04
C LEU A 22 5.75 6.79 1.76
N PRO A 23 5.64 5.62 1.10
CA PRO A 23 6.82 4.84 0.73
C PRO A 23 7.74 5.67 -0.17
N PRO A 24 9.07 5.48 -0.12
CA PRO A 24 9.99 6.20 -1.00
C PRO A 24 9.70 5.89 -2.48
N ILE A 25 9.99 6.84 -3.38
CA ILE A 25 9.85 6.61 -4.82
C ILE A 25 11.02 5.77 -5.31
N VAL A 26 10.73 4.59 -5.87
CA VAL A 26 11.70 3.77 -6.59
C VAL A 26 11.60 4.11 -8.08
N ARG A 27 12.67 4.72 -8.62
CA ARG A 27 12.71 5.18 -10.01
C ARG A 27 13.07 4.05 -10.97
N ASN A 28 12.40 4.00 -12.12
CA ASN A 28 12.71 3.06 -13.20
C ASN A 28 12.75 1.58 -12.76
N ALA A 29 11.92 1.21 -11.78
CA ALA A 29 11.75 -0.17 -11.37
C ALA A 29 10.90 -0.95 -12.39
N SER A 30 11.07 -2.28 -12.41
CA SER A 30 10.12 -3.20 -13.04
C SER A 30 8.71 -2.94 -12.50
N TRP A 31 7.71 -3.04 -13.37
CA TRP A 31 6.33 -2.83 -12.97
C TRP A 31 5.81 -4.00 -12.15
N GLU A 32 5.29 -3.70 -10.95
CA GLU A 32 4.89 -4.71 -9.97
C GLU A 32 3.41 -4.67 -9.61
N CYS A 33 2.67 -3.64 -10.03
CA CYS A 33 1.24 -3.57 -9.77
C CYS A 33 0.48 -4.69 -10.50
N GLY A 34 -0.04 -5.67 -9.77
CA GLY A 34 -0.78 -6.81 -10.33
C GLY A 34 -0.52 -8.08 -9.54
N ALA A 35 -1.43 -9.05 -9.58
CA ALA A 35 -1.28 -10.30 -8.84
C ALA A 35 -0.42 -11.34 -9.59
N ASP A 36 -0.37 -11.23 -10.92
CA ASP A 36 0.31 -12.14 -11.83
C ASP A 36 0.82 -11.39 -13.07
N ASP A 37 1.56 -12.08 -13.95
CA ASP A 37 2.16 -11.45 -15.14
C ASP A 37 1.13 -10.82 -16.09
N ILE A 38 -0.08 -11.39 -16.17
CA ILE A 38 -1.14 -10.89 -17.05
C ILE A 38 -1.71 -9.58 -16.50
N SER A 39 -2.08 -9.56 -15.23
CA SER A 39 -2.61 -8.37 -14.55
C SER A 39 -1.54 -7.26 -14.41
N LYS A 40 -0.28 -7.63 -14.24
CA LYS A 40 0.86 -6.70 -14.33
C LYS A 40 0.96 -6.06 -15.71
N SER A 41 0.98 -6.86 -16.76
CA SER A 41 1.10 -6.35 -18.14
C SER A 41 -0.08 -5.43 -18.50
N PHE A 42 -1.30 -5.82 -18.14
CA PHE A 42 -2.49 -5.01 -18.41
C PHE A 42 -2.45 -3.67 -17.67
N SER A 43 -2.15 -3.68 -16.38
CA SER A 43 -2.10 -2.46 -15.58
C SER A 43 -0.92 -1.54 -15.95
N GLU A 44 0.22 -2.11 -16.38
CA GLU A 44 1.34 -1.33 -16.91
C GLU A 44 0.92 -0.60 -18.19
N PHE A 45 0.24 -1.29 -19.10
CA PHE A 45 -0.27 -0.70 -20.33
C PHE A 45 -1.23 0.46 -20.06
N GLU A 46 -2.17 0.28 -19.14
CA GLU A 46 -3.13 1.32 -18.74
C GLU A 46 -2.42 2.54 -18.14
N ILE A 47 -1.46 2.34 -17.24
CA ILE A 47 -0.71 3.45 -16.62
C ILE A 47 0.22 4.13 -17.62
N HIS A 48 0.88 3.37 -18.49
CA HIS A 48 1.69 3.94 -19.57
C HIS A 48 0.86 4.83 -20.49
N SER A 49 -0.39 4.43 -20.77
CA SER A 49 -1.27 5.17 -21.68
C SER A 49 -1.94 6.38 -21.04
N SER A 50 -2.33 6.30 -19.76
CA SER A 50 -3.15 7.31 -19.08
C SER A 50 -2.39 8.20 -18.11
N CYS A 51 -1.35 7.66 -17.46
CA CYS A 51 -0.64 8.26 -16.34
C CYS A 51 0.89 8.08 -16.41
N PRO A 52 1.55 8.27 -17.59
CA PRO A 52 2.95 7.90 -17.76
C PRO A 52 3.90 8.66 -16.82
N GLU A 53 3.62 9.94 -16.56
CA GLU A 53 4.43 10.80 -15.68
C GLU A 53 4.37 10.40 -14.19
N LEU A 54 3.43 9.54 -13.81
CA LEU A 54 3.25 9.06 -12.44
C LEU A 54 3.57 7.57 -12.29
N ARG A 55 4.16 6.95 -13.32
CA ARG A 55 4.50 5.53 -13.33
C ARG A 55 5.29 5.13 -12.10
N ASP A 56 6.38 5.85 -11.80
CA ASP A 56 7.28 5.49 -10.71
C ASP A 56 6.62 5.68 -9.34
N GLU A 57 5.83 6.74 -9.17
CA GLU A 57 5.07 7.03 -7.96
C GLU A 57 4.02 5.95 -7.68
N ILE A 58 3.25 5.55 -8.70
CA ILE A 58 2.22 4.51 -8.60
C ILE A 58 2.87 3.16 -8.33
N ASN A 59 3.92 2.80 -9.07
CA ASN A 59 4.61 1.54 -8.89
C ASN A 59 5.26 1.40 -7.51
N SER A 60 5.72 2.52 -6.93
CA SER A 60 6.26 2.53 -5.56
C SER A 60 5.21 2.19 -4.50
N CYS A 61 3.93 2.52 -4.73
CA CYS A 61 2.84 2.06 -3.88
C CYS A 61 2.66 0.54 -3.97
N CYS A 62 2.76 -0.03 -5.18
CA CYS A 62 2.62 -1.47 -5.41
C CYS A 62 3.77 -2.25 -4.78
N LEU A 63 5.02 -1.83 -4.99
CA LEU A 63 6.19 -2.44 -4.35
C LEU A 63 6.07 -2.50 -2.82
N ASN A 64 5.56 -1.43 -2.21
CA ASN A 64 5.35 -1.40 -0.76
C ASN A 64 4.18 -2.27 -0.31
N HIS A 65 3.12 -2.37 -1.11
CA HIS A 65 1.95 -3.22 -0.84
C HIS A 65 2.30 -4.69 -0.93
N ASP A 66 3.02 -5.10 -1.97
CA ASP A 66 3.52 -6.47 -2.13
C ASP A 66 4.39 -6.88 -0.95
N LYS A 67 5.33 -5.99 -0.55
CA LYS A 67 6.11 -6.22 0.67
C LYS A 67 5.24 -6.33 1.93
N CYS A 68 4.18 -5.55 2.04
CA CYS A 68 3.25 -5.63 3.17
C CYS A 68 2.50 -6.96 3.20
N TYR A 69 2.11 -7.47 2.03
CA TYR A 69 1.51 -8.78 1.85
C TYR A 69 2.49 -9.91 2.21
N ASP A 70 3.74 -9.83 1.75
CA ASP A 70 4.79 -10.79 2.10
C ASP A 70 5.06 -10.84 3.60
N ASP A 71 5.08 -9.66 4.25
CA ASP A 71 5.28 -9.52 5.68
C ASP A 71 4.03 -9.95 6.50
N LYS A 72 2.92 -10.34 5.85
CA LYS A 72 1.64 -10.76 6.47
C LYS A 72 1.11 -9.79 7.53
N LYS A 73 1.16 -8.49 7.24
CA LYS A 73 0.75 -7.43 8.20
C LYS A 73 -0.76 -7.24 8.35
N GLY A 74 -1.57 -8.08 7.70
CA GLY A 74 -3.03 -7.96 7.63
C GLY A 74 -3.48 -7.35 6.31
N GLN A 75 -4.36 -8.04 5.59
CA GLN A 75 -4.82 -7.61 4.25
C GLN A 75 -5.44 -6.22 4.27
N GLU A 76 -6.45 -6.00 5.13
CA GLU A 76 -7.16 -4.71 5.22
C GLU A 76 -6.21 -3.56 5.52
N TYR A 77 -5.27 -3.79 6.43
CA TYR A 77 -4.23 -2.83 6.81
C TYR A 77 -3.30 -2.49 5.64
N CYS A 78 -2.81 -3.50 4.92
CA CYS A 78 -1.95 -3.30 3.75
C CYS A 78 -2.70 -2.55 2.65
N ASP A 79 -3.96 -2.92 2.41
CA ASP A 79 -4.80 -2.27 1.42
C ASP A 79 -5.12 -0.81 1.79
N ASP A 80 -5.30 -0.48 3.08
CA ASP A 80 -5.52 0.90 3.54
C ASP A 80 -4.32 1.79 3.23
N ILE A 81 -3.12 1.29 3.54
CA ILE A 81 -1.87 2.00 3.26
C ILE A 81 -1.67 2.17 1.76
N PHE A 82 -1.95 1.12 0.99
CA PHE A 82 -1.87 1.17 -0.47
C PHE A 82 -2.85 2.19 -1.06
N CYS A 83 -4.12 2.17 -0.65
CA CYS A 83 -5.13 3.12 -1.10
C CYS A 83 -4.75 4.57 -0.76
N ASN A 84 -4.24 4.81 0.46
CA ASN A 84 -3.74 6.14 0.85
C ASN A 84 -2.50 6.56 0.02
N CYS A 85 -1.59 5.63 -0.27
CA CYS A 85 -0.46 5.90 -1.15
C CYS A 85 -0.93 6.33 -2.54
N MET A 86 -1.81 5.54 -3.16
CA MET A 86 -2.40 5.83 -4.47
C MET A 86 -3.11 7.19 -4.49
N ASP A 87 -3.91 7.50 -3.46
CA ASP A 87 -4.59 8.79 -3.31
C ASP A 87 -3.59 9.93 -3.39
N VAL A 88 -2.56 9.93 -2.55
CA VAL A 88 -1.62 11.06 -2.47
C VAL A 88 -0.72 11.13 -3.71
N ARG A 89 -0.23 9.99 -4.21
CA ARG A 89 0.69 9.93 -5.36
C ARG A 89 0.06 10.40 -6.66
N THR A 90 -1.24 10.24 -6.81
CA THR A 90 -1.94 10.61 -8.04
C THR A 90 -2.42 12.06 -8.09
N ARG A 91 -2.46 12.78 -6.95
CA ARG A 91 -2.92 14.19 -6.87
C ARG A 91 -2.32 15.17 -7.88
N PRO A 92 -1.03 15.06 -8.29
CA PRO A 92 -0.49 15.95 -9.32
C PRO A 92 -1.23 15.88 -10.66
N SER A 93 -1.91 14.77 -10.98
CA SER A 93 -2.77 14.62 -12.15
C SER A 93 -4.22 14.39 -11.72
N LYS A 94 -5.09 15.37 -11.97
CA LYS A 94 -6.51 15.30 -11.65
C LYS A 94 -7.19 14.06 -12.25
N GLU A 95 -6.82 13.70 -13.48
CA GLU A 95 -7.39 12.53 -14.15
C GLU A 95 -6.92 11.24 -13.50
N CYS A 96 -5.62 11.05 -13.30
CA CYS A 96 -5.07 9.86 -12.61
C CYS A 96 -5.61 9.71 -11.19
N HIS A 97 -5.81 10.83 -10.49
CA HIS A 97 -6.39 10.83 -9.16
C HIS A 97 -7.86 10.37 -9.15
N LYS A 98 -8.62 10.72 -10.18
CA LYS A 98 -10.02 10.31 -10.33
C LYS A 98 -10.20 8.91 -10.92
N THR A 99 -9.21 8.38 -11.62
CA THR A 99 -9.32 7.10 -12.34
C THR A 99 -8.41 6.03 -11.74
N ALA A 100 -7.09 6.20 -11.85
CA ALA A 100 -6.11 5.20 -11.40
C ALA A 100 -6.24 4.92 -9.91
N SER A 101 -6.22 5.96 -9.07
CA SER A 101 -6.29 5.78 -7.61
C SER A 101 -7.48 4.91 -7.14
N PRO A 102 -8.75 5.26 -7.44
CA PRO A 102 -9.87 4.42 -7.02
C PRO A 102 -9.91 3.06 -7.72
N THR A 103 -9.45 2.95 -8.97
CA THR A 103 -9.40 1.67 -9.70
C THR A 103 -8.45 0.68 -9.02
N PHE A 104 -7.22 1.09 -8.74
CA PHE A 104 -6.25 0.23 -8.05
C PHE A 104 -6.70 -0.10 -6.63
N CYS A 105 -7.21 0.90 -5.88
CA CYS A 105 -7.72 0.66 -4.53
C CYS A 105 -8.87 -0.37 -4.52
N HIS A 106 -9.85 -0.24 -5.43
CA HIS A 106 -10.91 -1.25 -5.53
C HIS A 106 -10.39 -2.62 -5.96
N ALA A 107 -9.42 -2.69 -6.87
CA ALA A 107 -8.87 -3.95 -7.35
C ALA A 107 -8.27 -4.78 -6.20
N VAL A 108 -7.46 -4.17 -5.32
CA VAL A 108 -6.86 -4.90 -4.18
C VAL A 108 -7.91 -5.35 -3.16
N ARG A 109 -8.98 -4.57 -2.96
CA ARG A 109 -10.08 -4.96 -2.05
C ARG A 109 -10.91 -6.11 -2.57
N LEU A 110 -11.19 -6.11 -3.88
CA LEU A 110 -12.04 -7.12 -4.50
C LEU A 110 -11.29 -8.42 -4.79
N PHE A 111 -10.02 -8.33 -5.19
CA PHE A 111 -9.27 -9.46 -5.73
C PHE A 111 -7.98 -9.79 -4.96
N GLY A 112 -7.58 -8.96 -4.00
CA GLY A 112 -6.30 -9.08 -3.31
C GLY A 112 -6.20 -10.22 -2.30
N HIS A 113 -7.31 -10.88 -1.92
CA HIS A 113 -7.27 -11.91 -0.88
C HIS A 113 -6.35 -13.08 -1.22
N SER A 114 -6.44 -13.59 -2.45
CA SER A 114 -5.59 -14.71 -2.90
C SER A 114 -4.10 -14.34 -2.93
N ALA A 115 -3.79 -13.12 -3.39
CA ALA A 115 -2.42 -12.59 -3.39
C ALA A 115 -1.90 -12.37 -1.96
N TYR A 116 -2.76 -11.90 -1.06
CA TYR A 116 -2.41 -11.74 0.35
C TYR A 116 -2.09 -13.09 1.01
N GLU A 117 -2.89 -14.13 0.79
CA GLU A 117 -2.63 -15.44 1.40
C GLU A 117 -1.34 -16.08 0.88
N GLN A 118 -1.04 -15.93 -0.41
CA GLN A 118 0.13 -16.54 -1.03
C GLN A 118 1.43 -15.74 -0.79
N GLY A 119 1.34 -14.42 -0.59
CA GLY A 119 2.50 -13.54 -0.75
C GLY A 119 2.82 -13.36 -2.23
N LYS A 120 3.57 -12.30 -2.58
CA LYS A 120 3.87 -11.96 -3.97
C LYS A 120 5.35 -11.70 -4.19
#